data_AF-A0A388P044-F1
#
_entry.id   AF-A0A388P044-F1
#
_cell.length_a   1.000
_cell.length_b   1.000
_cell.length_c   1.000
_cell.angle_alpha   90.00
_cell.angle_beta   90.00
_cell.angle_gamma   90.00
#
_symmetry.space_group_name_H-M   'P 1'
#
loop_
_entity.id
_entity.type
_entity.pdbx_description
1 polymer ?
#
loop_
_entity_poly.entity_id
_entity_poly.type
_entity_poly.pdbx_seq_one_letter_code
_entity_poly.pdbx_strand_id
1 'polypeptide(L)'
;MKLVNRHATLSVAWVVLVMLWSLARIFAVSTWLSEYGISTKIFATIEISSSLIYGISSAKAVAKHINKQKRLVFFWGMLAFGGYITPDAYVLTNGRSMPTNFYIVIIFLFVLFGAYGVFAVQKALRSS
;
A
#
# COMPACT_ATOMS: atom_id res chain seq x y z
N MET A 1 -10.95 -27.81 11.30
CA MET A 1 -9.76 -27.50 10.46
C MET A 1 -10.03 -26.60 9.24
N LYS A 2 -11.28 -26.40 8.76
CA LYS A 2 -11.58 -25.59 7.55
C LYS A 2 -11.53 -24.06 7.70
N LEU A 3 -11.72 -23.50 8.90
CA LEU A 3 -11.77 -22.04 9.12
C LEU A 3 -10.39 -21.37 9.15
N VAL A 4 -9.39 -22.02 9.74
CA VAL A 4 -8.01 -21.50 9.84
C VAL A 4 -7.37 -21.35 8.45
N ASN A 5 -7.64 -22.30 7.54
CA ASN A 5 -7.10 -22.26 6.18
C ASN A 5 -7.64 -21.09 5.34
N ARG A 6 -8.91 -20.70 5.50
CA ARG A 6 -9.49 -19.60 4.72
C ARG A 6 -8.83 -18.26 5.00
N HIS A 7 -8.54 -17.95 6.26
CA HIS A 7 -7.86 -16.71 6.64
C HIS A 7 -6.41 -16.66 6.13
N ALA A 8 -5.71 -17.79 6.17
CA ALA A 8 -4.35 -17.90 5.61
C ALA A 8 -4.36 -17.75 4.08
N THR A 9 -5.25 -18.44 3.37
CA THR A 9 -5.37 -18.32 1.91
C THR A 9 -5.73 -16.92 1.47
N LEU A 10 -6.68 -16.24 2.14
CA LEU A 10 -7.03 -14.85 1.83
C LEU A 10 -5.86 -13.89 2.08
N SER A 11 -5.09 -14.10 3.15
CA SER A 11 -3.91 -13.28 3.45
C SER A 11 -2.82 -13.46 2.39
N VAL A 12 -2.57 -14.70 1.96
CA VAL A 12 -1.60 -14.98 0.89
C VAL A 12 -2.08 -14.41 -0.44
N ALA A 13 -3.34 -14.63 -0.81
CA ALA A 13 -3.92 -14.07 -2.03
C ALA A 13 -3.86 -12.53 -2.04
N TRP A 14 -4.09 -11.90 -0.89
CA TRP A 14 -3.94 -10.46 -0.72
C TRP A 14 -2.49 -10.00 -0.96
N VAL A 15 -1.51 -10.66 -0.34
CA VAL A 15 -0.09 -10.34 -0.55
C VAL A 15 0.30 -10.52 -2.02
N VAL A 16 -0.15 -11.61 -2.67
CA VAL A 16 0.09 -11.82 -4.11
C VAL A 16 -0.51 -10.68 -4.95
N LEU A 17 -1.74 -10.26 -4.66
CA LEU A 17 -2.39 -9.16 -5.37
C LEU A 17 -1.64 -7.82 -5.16
N VAL A 18 -1.19 -7.55 -3.94
CA VAL A 18 -0.33 -6.40 -3.64
C VAL A 18 0.98 -6.45 -4.42
N MET A 19 1.60 -7.63 -4.54
CA MET A 19 2.82 -7.81 -5.32
C MET A 19 2.58 -7.63 -6.82
N LEU A 20 1.46 -8.10 -7.36
CA LEU A 20 1.10 -7.86 -8.76
C LEU A 20 0.87 -6.38 -9.05
N TRP A 21 0.20 -5.68 -8.13
CA TRP A 21 0.03 -4.23 -8.20
C TRP A 21 1.37 -3.47 -8.14
N SER A 22 2.28 -3.89 -7.27
CA SER A 22 3.65 -3.38 -7.18
C SER A 22 4.39 -3.46 -8.52
N LEU A 23 4.29 -4.60 -9.22
CA LEU A 23 4.90 -4.75 -10.55
C LEU A 23 4.29 -3.77 -11.57
N ALA A 24 2.97 -3.55 -11.55
CA ALA A 24 2.32 -2.58 -12.42
C ALA A 24 2.81 -1.15 -12.15
N ARG A 25 3.01 -0.76 -10.88
CA ARG A 25 3.58 0.55 -10.51
C ARG A 25 5.02 0.71 -10.96
N ILE A 26 5.85 -0.33 -10.81
CA ILE A 26 7.24 -0.32 -11.30
C ILE A 26 7.27 -0.10 -12.80
N PHE A 27 6.41 -0.81 -13.54
CA PHE A 27 6.29 -0.64 -14.98
C PHE A 27 5.87 0.79 -15.35
N ALA A 28 4.85 1.34 -14.69
CA ALA A 28 4.41 2.72 -14.89
C ALA A 28 5.52 3.75 -14.63
N VAL A 29 6.26 3.62 -13.52
CA VAL A 29 7.40 4.51 -13.21
C VAL A 29 8.52 4.36 -14.22
N SER A 30 8.85 3.13 -14.62
CA SER A 30 9.87 2.88 -15.63
C SER A 30 9.54 3.52 -16.98
N THR A 31 8.26 3.55 -17.33
CA THR A 31 7.78 4.02 -18.65
C THR A 31 7.57 5.53 -18.68
N TRP A 32 7.01 6.11 -17.61
CA TRP A 32 6.58 7.51 -17.62
C TRP A 32 7.40 8.44 -16.73
N LEU A 33 8.13 7.92 -15.75
CA LEU A 33 8.82 8.75 -14.76
C LEU A 33 10.35 8.62 -14.78
N SER A 34 10.90 7.64 -15.49
CA SER A 34 12.36 7.43 -15.59
C SER A 34 13.08 8.63 -16.20
N GLU A 35 12.42 9.37 -17.09
CA GLU A 35 12.95 10.58 -17.73
C GLU A 35 13.06 11.78 -16.77
N TYR A 36 12.33 11.78 -15.66
CA TYR A 36 12.32 12.87 -14.68
C TYR A 36 13.33 12.68 -13.53
N GLY A 37 14.42 11.96 -13.80
CA GLY A 37 15.49 11.72 -12.83
C GLY A 37 15.17 10.67 -11.76
N ILE A 38 14.06 9.94 -11.89
CA ILE A 38 13.68 8.89 -10.97
C ILE A 38 14.42 7.60 -11.35
N SER A 39 15.29 7.12 -10.47
CA SER A 39 15.94 5.83 -10.66
C SER A 39 14.94 4.69 -10.51
N THR A 40 14.58 4.04 -11.62
CA THR A 40 13.66 2.90 -11.66
C THR A 40 14.15 1.74 -10.78
N LYS A 41 15.46 1.50 -10.71
CA LYS A 41 16.02 0.42 -9.89
C LYS A 41 15.79 0.68 -8.39
N ILE A 42 16.07 1.90 -7.93
CA ILE A 42 15.85 2.28 -6.53
C ILE A 42 14.36 2.26 -6.22
N PHE A 43 13.52 2.81 -7.11
CA PHE A 43 12.08 2.75 -6.97
C PHE A 43 11.58 1.30 -6.86
N ALA A 44 12.03 0.40 -7.72
CA ALA A 44 11.62 -1.01 -7.70
C ALA A 44 11.99 -1.70 -6.38
N THR A 45 13.19 -1.46 -5.86
CA THR A 45 13.61 -2.00 -4.56
C THR A 45 12.73 -1.47 -3.42
N ILE A 46 12.46 -0.16 -3.41
CA ILE A 46 11.58 0.47 -2.42
C ILE A 46 10.15 -0.08 -2.55
N GLU A 47 9.62 -0.13 -3.77
CA GLU A 47 8.25 -0.56 -4.04
C GLU A 47 8.03 -2.02 -3.63
N ILE A 48 8.94 -2.94 -3.98
CA ILE A 48 8.83 -4.37 -3.63
C ILE A 48 8.91 -4.56 -2.11
N SER A 49 9.92 -3.96 -1.46
CA SER A 49 10.11 -4.11 -0.02
C SER A 49 8.95 -3.49 0.77
N SER A 50 8.49 -2.31 0.37
CA SER A 50 7.40 -1.60 1.03
C SER A 50 6.05 -2.30 0.79
N SER A 51 5.84 -2.87 -0.41
CA SER A 51 4.64 -3.66 -0.74
C SER A 51 4.55 -4.94 0.08
N LEU A 52 5.66 -5.63 0.32
CA LEU A 52 5.70 -6.80 1.21
C LEU A 52 5.34 -6.41 2.65
N ILE A 53 5.93 -5.32 3.17
CA ILE A 53 5.62 -4.79 4.51
C ILE A 53 4.14 -4.42 4.59
N TYR A 54 3.62 -3.70 3.59
CA TYR A 54 2.22 -3.29 3.51
C TYR A 54 1.29 -4.50 3.49
N GLY A 55 1.46 -5.44 2.55
CA GLY A 55 0.56 -6.57 2.38
C GLY A 55 0.49 -7.47 3.62
N ILE A 56 1.63 -7.75 4.26
CA ILE A 56 1.67 -8.56 5.49
C ILE A 56 1.05 -7.79 6.66
N SER A 57 1.41 -6.51 6.82
CA SER A 57 0.95 -5.71 7.95
C SER A 57 -0.55 -5.40 7.85
N SER A 58 -1.05 -5.11 6.66
CA SER A 58 -2.49 -4.86 6.44
C SER A 58 -3.31 -6.12 6.68
N ALA A 59 -2.86 -7.29 6.22
CA ALA A 59 -3.52 -8.57 6.49
C ALA A 59 -3.56 -8.87 8.00
N LYS A 60 -2.44 -8.63 8.71
CA LYS A 60 -2.39 -8.76 10.18
C LYS A 60 -3.31 -7.75 10.88
N ALA A 61 -3.37 -6.50 10.43
CA ALA A 61 -4.27 -5.50 10.99
C ALA A 61 -5.73 -5.94 10.89
N VAL A 62 -6.16 -6.45 9.73
CA VAL A 62 -7.51 -7.00 9.53
C VAL A 62 -7.76 -8.21 10.44
N ALA A 63 -6.83 -9.17 10.50
CA ALA A 63 -6.99 -10.34 11.36
C ALA A 63 -7.09 -9.96 12.86
N LYS A 64 -6.36 -8.94 13.30
CA LYS A 64 -6.42 -8.42 14.67
C LYS A 64 -7.68 -7.61 14.94
N HIS A 65 -8.24 -6.98 13.91
CA HIS A 65 -9.51 -6.26 13.99
C HIS A 65 -10.68 -7.21 14.24
N ILE A 66 -10.73 -8.32 13.51
CA ILE A 66 -11.72 -9.40 13.71
C ILE A 66 -11.64 -9.93 15.16
N ASN A 67 -10.43 -10.06 15.69
CA ASN A 67 -10.19 -10.52 17.07
C ASN A 67 -10.35 -9.41 18.14
N LYS A 68 -10.85 -8.22 17.78
CA LYS A 68 -11.06 -7.05 18.67
C LYS A 68 -9.79 -6.56 19.41
N GLN A 69 -8.59 -6.86 18.90
CA GLN A 69 -7.30 -6.49 19.52
C GLN A 69 -6.84 -5.07 19.12
N LYS A 70 -7.53 -4.03 19.62
CA LYS A 70 -7.37 -2.63 19.17
C LYS A 70 -5.92 -2.12 19.13
N ARG A 71 -5.11 -2.39 20.16
CA ARG A 71 -3.69 -1.95 20.21
C ARG A 71 -2.86 -2.56 19.08
N LEU A 72 -3.09 -3.84 18.76
CA LEU A 72 -2.39 -4.53 17.69
C LEU A 72 -2.90 -4.11 16.32
N VAL A 73 -4.20 -3.80 16.18
CA VAL A 73 -4.74 -3.19 14.95
C VAL A 73 -4.01 -1.88 14.65
N PHE A 74 -3.86 -1.01 15.65
CA PHE A 74 -3.15 0.25 15.47
C PHE A 74 -1.68 0.04 15.07
N PHE A 75 -0.96 -0.83 15.78
CA PHE A 75 0.44 -1.13 15.47
C PHE A 75 0.64 -1.65 14.04
N TRP A 76 -0.10 -2.69 13.65
CA TRP A 76 -0.01 -3.26 12.30
C TRP A 76 -0.56 -2.30 11.24
N GLY A 77 -1.56 -1.48 11.57
CA GLY A 77 -2.07 -0.42 10.70
C GLY A 77 -1.00 0.65 10.42
N MET A 78 -0.22 1.05 11.43
CA MET A 78 0.87 2.01 11.24
C MET A 78 2.00 1.45 10.36
N LEU A 79 2.36 0.18 10.54
CA LEU A 79 3.34 -0.48 9.66
C LEU A 79 2.82 -0.57 8.22
N ALA A 80 1.54 -0.88 8.04
CA ALA A 80 0.91 -0.89 6.73
C ALA A 80 0.94 0.51 6.09
N PHE A 81 0.59 1.55 6.84
CA PHE A 81 0.64 2.94 6.37
C PHE A 81 2.06 3.34 5.94
N GLY A 82 3.07 3.03 6.74
CA GLY A 82 4.47 3.29 6.37
C GLY A 82 4.87 2.58 5.08
N GLY A 83 4.55 1.28 4.96
CA GLY A 83 4.82 0.53 3.72
C GLY A 83 4.06 1.08 2.51
N TYR A 84 2.86 1.62 2.69
CA TYR A 84 2.08 2.18 1.59
C TYR A 84 2.64 3.50 1.09
N ILE A 85 3.02 4.42 1.98
CA ILE A 85 3.43 5.79 1.60
C ILE A 85 4.88 5.90 1.11
N THR A 86 5.76 4.97 1.53
CA THR A 86 7.21 5.05 1.27
C THR A 86 7.56 5.21 -0.22
N PRO A 87 6.97 4.44 -1.16
CA PRO A 87 7.32 4.56 -2.57
C PRO A 87 6.87 5.89 -3.18
N ASP A 88 5.71 6.40 -2.78
CA ASP A 88 5.21 7.70 -3.25
C ASP A 88 6.05 8.84 -2.71
N ALA A 89 6.46 8.77 -1.43
CA ALA A 89 7.39 9.74 -0.85
C ALA A 89 8.70 9.80 -1.65
N TYR A 90 9.26 8.65 -2.04
CA TYR A 90 10.46 8.63 -2.88
C TYR A 90 10.25 9.32 -4.23
N VAL A 91 9.14 9.04 -4.92
CA VAL A 91 8.83 9.67 -6.22
C VAL A 91 8.68 11.19 -6.07
N LEU A 92 7.95 11.63 -5.05
CA LEU A 92 7.69 13.05 -4.80
C LEU A 92 8.95 13.82 -4.42
N THR A 93 9.90 13.21 -3.69
CA THR A 93 11.14 13.88 -3.28
C THR A 93 12.25 13.83 -4.34
N ASN A 94 12.21 12.86 -5.26
CA ASN A 94 13.29 12.65 -6.24
C ASN A 94 12.92 13.02 -7.69
N GLY A 95 11.63 13.21 -7.99
CA GLY A 95 11.21 13.72 -9.30
C GLY A 95 11.78 15.11 -9.55
N ARG A 96 12.73 15.23 -10.47
CA ARG A 96 13.32 16.51 -10.89
C ARG A 96 12.63 16.94 -12.18
N SER A 97 12.10 18.16 -12.19
CA SER A 97 11.46 18.74 -13.38
C SER A 97 10.26 17.93 -13.91
N MET A 98 9.62 17.13 -13.04
CA MET A 98 8.42 16.39 -13.42
C MET A 98 7.25 17.38 -13.65
N PRO A 99 6.46 17.24 -14.72
CA PRO A 99 5.30 18.09 -14.94
C PRO A 99 4.32 18.03 -13.75
N THR A 100 3.74 19.18 -13.40
CA THR A 100 2.79 19.31 -12.27
C THR A 100 1.65 18.28 -12.33
N ASN A 101 1.22 17.91 -13.54
CA ASN A 101 0.17 16.90 -13.75
C ASN A 101 0.46 15.56 -13.07
N PHE A 102 1.71 15.09 -13.07
CA PHE A 102 2.05 13.82 -12.42
C PHE A 102 1.97 13.92 -10.89
N TYR A 103 2.41 15.04 -10.30
CA TYR A 103 2.25 15.27 -8.87
C TYR A 103 0.78 15.30 -8.47
N ILE A 104 -0.06 15.98 -9.27
CA ILE A 104 -1.51 16.02 -9.04
C ILE A 104 -2.10 14.61 -9.06
N VAL A 105 -1.76 13.79 -10.05
CA VAL A 105 -2.25 12.41 -10.15
C VAL A 105 -1.81 11.56 -8.95
N ILE A 106 -0.55 11.62 -8.55
CA ILE A 106 -0.03 10.84 -7.41
C ILE A 106 -0.73 11.27 -6.11
N ILE A 107 -0.81 12.57 -5.84
CA ILE A 107 -1.47 13.11 -4.65
C ILE A 107 -2.97 12.75 -4.67
N PHE A 108 -3.62 12.87 -5.83
CA PHE A 108 -5.03 12.51 -5.99
C PHE A 108 -5.27 11.03 -5.68
N LEU A 109 -4.46 10.12 -6.22
CA LEU A 109 -4.58 8.69 -5.95
C LEU A 109 -4.33 8.38 -4.47
N PHE A 110 -3.30 8.99 -3.87
CA PHE A 110 -3.01 8.87 -2.45
C PHE A 110 -4.21 9.29 -1.58
N VAL A 111 -4.78 10.46 -1.85
CA VAL A 111 -5.95 10.98 -1.12
C VAL A 111 -7.18 10.11 -1.36
N LEU A 112 -7.44 9.70 -2.60
CA LEU A 112 -8.60 8.89 -2.95
C LEU A 112 -8.57 7.52 -2.25
N PHE A 113 -7.46 6.80 -2.35
CA PHE A 113 -7.32 5.49 -1.72
C PHE A 113 -7.22 5.59 -0.20
N GLY A 114 -6.53 6.59 0.32
CA GLY A 114 -6.48 6.88 1.76
C GLY A 114 -7.87 7.17 2.33
N ALA A 115 -8.64 8.05 1.68
CA ALA A 115 -10.00 8.39 2.07
C ALA A 115 -10.93 7.17 1.98
N TYR A 116 -10.84 6.38 0.91
CA TYR A 116 -11.59 5.14 0.78
C TYR A 116 -11.26 4.15 1.91
N GLY A 117 -9.98 4.02 2.27
CA GLY A 117 -9.55 3.18 3.40
C GLY A 117 -10.17 3.65 4.73
N VAL A 118 -10.13 4.95 5.02
CA VAL A 118 -10.77 5.52 6.22
C VAL A 118 -12.28 5.30 6.21
N PHE A 119 -12.95 5.58 5.09
CA PHE A 119 -14.39 5.37 4.93
C PHE A 119 -14.79 3.90 5.15
N ALA A 120 -14.04 2.97 4.55
CA ALA A 120 -14.29 1.54 4.69
C ALA A 120 -14.17 1.09 6.15
N VAL A 121 -13.15 1.57 6.87
CA VAL A 121 -12.96 1.28 8.30
C VAL A 121 -14.09 1.88 9.14
N GLN A 122 -14.46 3.15 8.89
CA GLN A 122 -15.55 3.80 9.61
C GLN A 122 -16.89 3.08 9.40
N LYS A 123 -17.16 2.64 8.17
CA LYS A 123 -18.36 1.86 7.84
C LYS A 123 -18.38 0.53 8.60
N ALA A 124 -17.25 -0.18 8.64
CA ALA A 124 -17.13 -1.44 9.38
C ALA A 124 -17.33 -1.25 10.90
N LEU A 125 -16.87 -0.14 11.46
CA LEU A 125 -17.07 0.21 12.87
C LEU A 125 -18.53 0.54 13.20
N ARG A 126 -19.28 1.16 12.29
CA ARG A 126 -20.70 1.51 12.51
C ARG A 126 -21.64 0.31 12.41
N SER A 127 -21.25 -0.75 11.69
CA SER A 127 -22.07 -1.95 11.49
C SER A 127 -21.82 -3.07 12.51
N SER A 128 -20.92 -2.86 13.48
CA SER A 128 -20.50 -3.85 14.49
C SER A 128 -21.02 -3.47 15.88
#